data_AF-A0A502CHA2-F1
#
_entry.id   AF-A0A502CHA2-F1
#
_cell.length_a   1.000
_cell.length_b   1.000
_cell.length_c   1.000
_cell.angle_alpha   90.00
_cell.angle_beta   90.00
_cell.angle_gamma   90.00
#
_symmetry.space_group_name_H-M   'P 1'
#
loop_
_entity.id
_entity.type
_entity.pdbx_description
1 polymer ?
#
loop_
_entity_poly.entity_id
_entity_poly.type
_entity_poly.pdbx_seq_one_letter_code
_entity_poly.pdbx_strand_id
1 'polypeptide(L)'
;MDVVTPPSVVPAVETRGSANHRRAPRSKVFLLTEVVIDAVTARAHVLDVSTTGSKVHTATDPQCGSEASVRLNGEPKAGKVVWVNAGRFGLEFATELAPDQMAAIVRA
;
A
#
# COMPACT_ATOMS: atom_id res chain seq x y z
N MET A 1 -48.95 7.44 -29.81
CA MET A 1 -47.84 6.60 -30.30
C MET A 1 -46.72 7.56 -30.66
N ASP A 2 -45.92 7.90 -29.65
CA ASP A 2 -44.93 8.96 -29.69
C ASP A 2 -43.74 8.58 -30.57
N VAL A 3 -43.44 9.45 -31.54
CA VAL A 3 -42.17 9.45 -32.29
C VAL A 3 -41.15 10.19 -31.42
N VAL A 4 -40.22 9.45 -30.83
CA VAL A 4 -39.03 10.00 -30.19
C VAL A 4 -37.85 9.73 -31.12
N THR A 5 -37.30 10.79 -31.71
CA THR A 5 -35.97 10.79 -32.30
C THR A 5 -34.99 11.32 -31.27
N PRO A 6 -33.95 10.58 -30.86
CA PRO A 6 -32.79 11.17 -30.22
C PRO A 6 -31.71 11.60 -31.26
N PRO A 7 -30.93 12.65 -30.96
CA PRO A 7 -29.98 13.25 -31.88
C PRO A 7 -28.66 12.47 -32.04
N SER A 8 -27.99 12.77 -33.15
CA SER A 8 -26.67 12.25 -33.56
C SER A 8 -25.51 13.02 -32.92
N VAL A 9 -24.37 12.34 -32.75
CA VAL A 9 -22.96 12.83 -32.63
C VAL A 9 -22.53 13.32 -31.22
N VAL A 10 -21.45 12.86 -30.56
CA VAL A 10 -20.04 12.59 -30.93
C VAL A 10 -19.42 11.40 -30.15
N PRO A 11 -18.31 10.76 -30.60
CA PRO A 11 -17.54 9.85 -29.76
C PRO A 11 -16.67 10.67 -28.80
N ALA A 12 -16.89 10.51 -27.49
CA ALA A 12 -15.94 10.98 -26.50
C ALA A 12 -14.72 10.04 -26.54
N VAL A 13 -13.61 10.57 -27.07
CA VAL A 13 -12.28 9.98 -26.92
C VAL A 13 -11.93 9.96 -25.43
N GLU A 14 -12.10 8.81 -24.77
CA GLU A 14 -11.73 8.71 -23.36
C GLU A 14 -10.28 8.24 -23.22
N THR A 15 -9.46 9.22 -22.88
CA THR A 15 -8.05 9.20 -22.53
C THR A 15 -7.62 7.93 -21.80
N ARG A 16 -6.68 7.18 -22.40
CA ARG A 16 -5.90 6.14 -21.70
C ARG A 16 -4.94 6.80 -20.71
N GLY A 17 -5.47 7.30 -19.60
CA GLY A 17 -4.71 7.65 -18.42
C GLY A 17 -5.25 6.80 -17.28
N SER A 18 -4.55 5.71 -16.93
CA SER A 18 -4.85 4.98 -15.70
C SER A 18 -4.69 5.95 -14.54
N ALA A 19 -5.80 6.49 -14.03
CA ALA A 19 -5.82 7.37 -12.89
C ALA A 19 -5.07 6.66 -11.76
N ASN A 20 -3.90 7.17 -11.40
CA ASN A 20 -3.09 6.60 -10.35
C ASN A 20 -3.78 6.93 -9.02
N HIS A 21 -4.75 6.10 -8.60
CA HIS A 21 -5.52 6.22 -7.34
C HIS A 21 -4.64 6.11 -6.06
N ARG A 22 -3.32 6.28 -6.18
CA ARG A 22 -2.38 6.17 -5.07
C ARG A 22 -2.24 7.51 -4.37
N ARG A 23 -2.38 7.47 -3.04
CA ARG A 23 -2.29 8.64 -2.17
C ARG A 23 -0.87 9.20 -1.99
N ALA A 24 0.17 8.41 -2.26
CA ALA A 24 1.57 8.82 -2.10
C ALA A 24 2.52 8.06 -3.06
N PRO A 25 3.65 8.67 -3.47
CA PRO A 25 4.70 8.00 -4.24
C PRO A 25 5.37 6.89 -3.40
N ARG A 26 5.86 5.83 -4.08
CA ARG A 26 6.48 4.67 -3.44
C ARG A 26 7.93 4.46 -3.90
N SER A 27 8.82 4.24 -2.94
CA SER A 27 10.22 3.85 -3.15
C SER A 27 10.40 2.34 -2.99
N LYS A 28 11.18 1.72 -3.86
CA LYS A 28 11.60 0.31 -3.74
C LYS A 28 12.75 0.21 -2.73
N VAL A 29 12.65 -0.68 -1.75
CA VAL A 29 13.64 -0.79 -0.65
C VAL A 29 14.10 -2.21 -0.32
N PHE A 30 13.33 -3.25 -0.64
CA PHE A 30 13.67 -4.67 -0.39
C PHE A 30 14.41 -4.95 0.93
N LEU A 31 13.77 -4.62 2.06
CA LEU A 31 14.37 -4.73 3.40
C LEU A 31 13.90 -5.99 4.13
N LEU A 32 14.83 -6.79 4.65
CA LEU A 32 14.50 -7.89 5.58
C LEU A 32 14.20 -7.30 6.96
N THR A 33 13.07 -7.69 7.55
CA THR A 33 12.61 -7.15 8.83
C THR A 33 11.71 -8.13 9.58
N GLU A 34 11.16 -7.67 10.70
CA GLU A 34 10.13 -8.33 11.48
C GLU A 34 8.80 -7.58 11.32
N VAL A 35 7.72 -8.34 11.30
CA VAL A 35 6.35 -7.85 11.44
C VAL A 35 5.69 -8.54 12.63
N VAL A 36 4.92 -7.77 13.40
CA VAL A 36 4.03 -8.28 14.44
C VAL A 36 2.60 -8.17 13.93
N ILE A 37 1.88 -9.28 13.87
CA ILE A 37 0.47 -9.39 13.44
C ILE A 37 -0.27 -10.16 14.51
N ASP A 38 -1.34 -9.61 15.08
CA ASP A 38 -2.15 -10.28 16.12
C ASP A 38 -1.27 -10.88 17.27
N ALA A 39 -0.27 -10.10 17.71
CA ALA A 39 0.75 -10.45 18.71
C ALA A 39 1.74 -11.57 18.32
N VAL A 40 1.72 -12.05 17.08
CA VAL A 40 2.68 -13.02 16.54
C VAL A 40 3.76 -12.31 15.73
N THR A 41 5.02 -12.56 16.06
CA THR A 41 6.17 -12.04 15.31
C THR A 41 6.54 -12.97 14.17
N ALA A 42 6.71 -12.43 12.97
CA ALA A 42 7.16 -13.16 11.78
C ALA A 42 8.26 -12.39 11.04
N ARG A 43 9.15 -13.13 10.37
CA ARG A 43 10.10 -12.54 9.42
C ARG A 43 9.37 -12.07 8.17
N ALA A 44 9.75 -10.91 7.65
CA ALA A 44 9.11 -10.31 6.50
C ALA A 44 10.10 -9.54 5.63
N HIS A 45 9.71 -9.27 4.39
CA HIS A 45 10.41 -8.38 3.47
C HIS A 45 9.54 -7.17 3.14
N VAL A 46 10.06 -5.96 3.32
CA VAL A 46 9.42 -4.73 2.85
C VAL A 46 9.86 -4.48 1.41
N LEU A 47 8.92 -4.57 0.48
CA LEU A 47 9.19 -4.49 -0.97
C LEU A 47 9.16 -3.06 -1.49
N ASP A 48 8.24 -2.26 -0.95
CA ASP A 48 8.16 -0.82 -1.21
C ASP A 48 7.55 -0.06 -0.02
N VAL A 49 7.90 1.21 0.09
CA VAL A 49 7.47 2.11 1.16
C VAL A 49 7.04 3.46 0.57
N SER A 50 6.09 4.10 1.22
CA SER A 50 5.61 5.48 0.98
C SER A 50 5.40 6.15 2.33
N THR A 51 5.09 7.44 2.34
CA THR A 51 4.77 8.17 3.59
C THR A 51 3.57 7.57 4.32
N THR A 52 2.61 7.00 3.60
CA THR A 52 1.34 6.49 4.17
C THR A 52 1.30 4.98 4.40
N GLY A 53 2.33 4.25 3.98
CA GLY A 53 2.29 2.79 4.11
C GLY A 53 3.39 2.06 3.37
N SER A 54 3.36 0.73 3.48
CA SER A 54 4.32 -0.16 2.85
C SER A 54 3.67 -1.38 2.20
N LYS A 55 4.43 -2.03 1.34
CA LYS A 55 4.13 -3.37 0.82
C LYS A 55 5.07 -4.36 1.48
N VAL A 56 4.49 -5.38 2.10
CA VAL A 56 5.23 -6.36 2.88
C VAL A 56 4.97 -7.76 2.33
N HIS A 57 5.97 -8.62 2.33
CA HIS A 57 5.87 -10.04 2.07
C HIS A 57 6.26 -10.82 3.32
N THR A 58 5.47 -11.83 3.68
CA THR A 58 5.71 -12.71 4.82
C THR A 58 5.24 -14.12 4.47
N ALA A 59 5.67 -15.12 5.24
CA ALA A 59 5.27 -16.52 5.03
C ALA A 59 3.81 -16.78 5.45
N THR A 60 3.27 -15.98 6.36
CA THR A 60 1.92 -16.16 6.90
C THR A 60 1.01 -15.03 6.44
N ASP A 61 -0.05 -15.35 5.71
CA ASP A 61 -1.01 -14.33 5.26
C ASP A 61 -1.77 -13.74 6.46
N PRO A 62 -1.66 -12.42 6.72
CA PRO A 62 -2.51 -11.76 7.71
C PRO A 62 -3.97 -11.71 7.22
N GLN A 63 -4.90 -11.44 8.13
CA GLN A 63 -6.26 -11.10 7.73
C GLN A 63 -6.31 -9.63 7.29
N CYS A 64 -7.04 -9.35 6.19
CA CYS A 64 -7.33 -7.97 5.82
C CYS A 64 -8.12 -7.28 6.94
N GLY A 65 -7.69 -6.10 7.34
CA GLY A 65 -8.25 -5.34 8.44
C GLY A 65 -7.57 -5.55 9.79
N SER A 66 -6.69 -6.54 9.93
CA SER A 66 -5.91 -6.74 11.16
C SER A 66 -4.96 -5.57 11.44
N GLU A 67 -4.68 -5.35 12.71
CA GLU A 67 -3.59 -4.48 13.15
C GLU A 67 -2.26 -5.19 12.98
N ALA A 68 -1.26 -4.46 12.49
CA ALA A 68 0.09 -4.97 12.36
C ALA A 68 1.12 -3.87 12.59
N SER A 69 2.32 -4.26 13.03
CA SER A 69 3.45 -3.36 13.18
C SER A 69 4.65 -3.93 12.43
N VAL A 70 5.23 -3.14 11.52
CA VAL A 70 6.44 -3.51 10.79
C VAL A 70 7.62 -2.71 11.31
N ARG A 71 8.79 -3.33 11.43
CA ARG A 71 10.00 -2.60 11.82
C ARG A 71 10.65 -1.97 10.59
N LEU A 72 10.84 -0.64 10.60
CA LEU A 72 11.47 0.13 9.52
C LEU A 72 12.60 0.96 10.11
N ASN A 73 13.82 0.74 9.61
CA ASN A 73 15.04 1.37 10.15
C ASN A 73 15.16 1.25 11.69
N GLY A 74 14.87 0.06 12.23
CA GLY A 74 14.92 -0.21 13.66
C GLY A 74 13.73 0.30 14.49
N GLU A 75 12.80 1.06 13.91
CA GLU A 75 11.60 1.58 14.60
C GLU A 75 10.33 0.82 14.22
N PRO A 76 9.44 0.50 15.17
CA PRO A 76 8.14 -0.07 14.86
C PRO A 76 7.21 0.98 14.20
N LYS A 77 6.53 0.59 13.12
CA LYS A 77 5.48 1.37 12.48
C LYS A 77 4.18 0.57 12.48
N ALA A 78 3.28 0.98 13.36
CA ALA A 78 1.94 0.43 13.49
C ALA A 78 1.05 0.85 12.32
N GLY A 79 0.12 -0.01 11.96
CA GLY A 79 -0.78 0.20 10.84
C GLY A 79 -1.86 -0.86 10.74
N LYS A 80 -2.68 -0.71 9.70
CA LYS A 80 -3.75 -1.63 9.35
C LYS A 80 -3.46 -2.34 8.04
N VAL A 81 -3.73 -3.64 8.01
CA VAL A 81 -3.66 -4.42 6.78
C VAL A 81 -4.84 -4.02 5.88
N VAL A 82 -4.57 -3.47 4.70
CA VAL A 82 -5.61 -2.91 3.80
C VAL A 82 -5.92 -3.78 2.59
N TRP A 83 -5.06 -4.75 2.29
CA TRP A 83 -5.28 -5.79 1.29
C TRP A 83 -4.27 -6.91 1.51
N VAL A 84 -4.61 -8.12 1.04
CA VAL A 84 -3.75 -9.32 1.11
C VAL A 84 -3.83 -10.04 -0.24
N ASN A 85 -2.69 -10.50 -0.75
CA ASN A 85 -2.57 -11.24 -2.00
C ASN A 85 -1.30 -12.09 -1.98
N ALA A 86 -1.46 -13.41 -1.87
CA ALA A 86 -0.41 -14.42 -2.04
C ALA A 86 0.88 -14.14 -1.24
N GLY A 87 0.79 -14.13 0.10
CA GLY A 87 1.92 -13.85 0.99
C GLY A 87 2.30 -12.37 1.06
N ARG A 88 1.61 -11.49 0.33
CA ARG A 88 1.89 -10.05 0.30
C ARG A 88 0.72 -9.28 0.83
N PHE A 89 1.00 -8.19 1.53
CA PHE A 89 -0.05 -7.33 2.04
C PHE A 89 0.38 -5.86 2.00
N GLY A 90 -0.63 -5.00 1.97
CA GLY A 90 -0.47 -3.57 2.16
C GLY A 90 -0.66 -3.23 3.62
N LEU A 91 0.32 -2.57 4.21
CA LEU A 91 0.18 -1.98 5.53
C LEU A 91 0.00 -0.47 5.36
N GLU A 92 -1.16 0.05 5.73
CA GLU A 92 -1.40 1.49 5.86
C GLU A 92 -0.96 1.93 7.26
N PHE A 93 -0.08 2.92 7.36
CA PHE A 93 0.42 3.37 8.66
C PHE A 93 -0.64 4.16 9.42
N ALA A 94 -0.71 3.94 10.73
CA ALA A 94 -1.58 4.71 11.61
C ALA A 94 -1.13 6.19 11.69
N THR A 95 0.18 6.42 11.58
CA THR A 95 0.79 7.74 11.50
C THR A 95 1.70 7.79 10.29
N GLU A 96 1.57 8.83 9.47
CA GLU A 96 2.43 9.02 8.29
C GLU A 96 3.91 9.18 8.68
N LEU A 97 4.80 8.71 7.82
CA LEU A 97 6.24 8.91 7.98
C LEU A 97 6.60 10.36 7.67
N ALA A 98 7.39 10.97 8.56
CA ALA A 98 8.04 12.24 8.27
C ALA A 98 9.05 12.10 7.11
N PRO A 99 9.35 13.17 6.37
CA PRO A 99 10.31 13.15 5.27
C PRO A 99 11.67 12.55 5.67
N ASP A 100 12.18 12.88 6.86
CA ASP A 100 13.47 12.38 7.33
C ASP A 100 13.45 10.87 7.63
N GLN A 101 12.33 10.36 8.15
CA GLN A 101 12.13 8.92 8.36
C GLN A 101 12.08 8.17 7.02
N MET A 102 11.35 8.72 6.04
CA MET A 102 11.30 8.16 4.68
C MET A 102 12.69 8.14 4.04
N ALA A 103 13.47 9.22 4.17
CA ALA A 103 14.82 9.30 3.64
C ALA A 103 15.78 8.30 4.31
N ALA A 104 15.67 8.10 5.62
CA ALA A 104 16.47 7.11 6.35
C ALA A 104 16.17 5.67 5.87
N ILE A 105 14.89 5.33 5.68
CA ILE A 105 14.49 3.99 5.20
C ILE A 105 15.00 3.71 3.78
N VAL A 106 15.00 4.72 2.90
CA VAL A 106 15.44 4.54 1.50
C VAL A 106 16.96 4.40 1.38
N ARG A 107 17.73 4.82 2.38
CA ARG A 107 19.21 4.74 2.41
C ARG A 107 19.76 3.51 3.13
N ALA A 108 18.92 2.79 3.85
CA ALA A 108 19.28 1.58 4.60
C ALA A 108 19.59 0.42 3.66
#